data_AF-A0ABD0RWQ1-F1
#
_entry.id   AF-A0ABD0RWQ1-F1
#
_cell.length_a   1.000
_cell.length_b   1.000
_cell.length_c   1.000
_cell.angle_alpha   90.00
_cell.angle_beta   90.00
_cell.angle_gamma   90.00
#
_symmetry.space_group_name_H-M   'P 1'
#
loop_
_entity.id
_entity.type
_entity.pdbx_description
1 polymer ?
#
loop_
_entity_poly.entity_id
_entity_poly.type
_entity_poly.pdbx_seq_one_letter_code
_entity_poly.pdbx_strand_id
1 'polypeptide(L)' 'DDASKTADAVVSVTIEDGNDNPPKFDQDEYTVSIPENSPQDQFVLQITVTDLDL' A
#
# COMPACT_ATOMS: atom_id res chain seq x y z
N ASP A 1 -0.21 57.46 16.06
CA ASP A 1 0.12 56.35 15.14
C ASP A 1 0.53 55.12 15.92
N ASP A 2 -0.38 54.17 16.10
CA ASP A 2 -0.03 52.84 16.61
C ASP A 2 0.40 52.00 15.40
N ALA A 3 1.70 51.99 15.14
CA ALA A 3 2.25 51.34 13.96
C ALA A 3 2.15 49.82 14.14
N SER A 4 1.32 49.18 13.32
CA SER A 4 1.24 47.73 13.21
C SER A 4 2.62 47.15 12.95
N LYS A 5 3.03 46.19 13.79
CA LYS A 5 4.31 45.48 13.65
C LYS A 5 4.08 44.13 13.00
N THR A 6 4.81 43.87 11.93
CA THR A 6 4.87 42.56 11.28
C THR A 6 6.27 41.98 11.39
N ALA A 7 6.36 40.66 11.45
CA ALA A 7 7.60 39.91 11.46
C ALA A 7 7.37 38.60 10.69
N ASP A 8 8.37 38.22 9.90
CA ASP A 8 8.35 36.99 9.11
C ASP A 8 9.26 35.94 9.76
N ALA A 9 8.88 34.67 9.62
CA ALA A 9 9.66 33.53 10.10
C ALA A 9 9.67 32.42 9.05
N VAL A 10 10.80 31.70 8.96
CA VAL A 10 10.93 30.53 8.09
C VAL A 10 10.44 29.30 8.86
N VAL A 11 9.45 28.61 8.30
CA VAL A 11 8.93 27.34 8.82
C VAL A 11 9.39 26.22 7.89
N SER A 12 10.10 25.25 8.44
CA SER A 12 10.46 24.02 7.73
C SER A 12 9.45 22.94 8.06
N VAL A 13 8.82 22.38 7.03
CA VAL A 13 7.89 21.27 7.13
C VAL A 13 8.52 20.06 6.46
N THR A 14 8.60 18.95 7.20
CA THR A 14 9.02 17.65 6.68
C THR A 14 7.81 16.75 6.67
N ILE A 15 7.53 16.15 5.52
CA ILE A 15 6.49 15.12 5.40
C ILE A 15 7.18 13.79 5.66
N GLU A 16 6.74 13.09 6.71
CA GLU A 16 7.12 11.71 6.94
C GLU A 16 6.24 10.83 6.05
N ASP A 17 6.87 9.93 5.31
CA ASP A 17 6.16 8.91 4.55
C ASP A 17 5.56 7.90 5.52
N GLY A 18 4.26 7.67 5.41
CA GLY A 18 3.55 6.66 6.18
C GLY A 18 2.90 5.71 5.20
N ASN A 19 2.81 4.42 5.55
CA ASN A 19 2.19 3.42 4.66
C ASN A 19 0.72 3.79 4.41
N ASP A 20 0.47 4.35 3.23
CA ASP A 20 -0.83 4.81 2.75
C ASP A 20 -1.29 4.02 1.51
N ASN A 21 -0.44 3.13 0.97
CA ASN A 21 -0.79 2.21 -0.10
C ASN A 21 -0.84 0.77 0.43
N PRO A 22 -2.03 0.25 0.78
CA PRO A 22 -2.15 -1.14 1.18
C PRO A 22 -1.71 -2.09 0.04
N PRO A 23 -1.23 -3.30 0.37
CA PRO A 23 -0.85 -4.30 -0.63
C PRO A 23 -2.02 -4.61 -1.56
N LYS A 24 -1.73 -4.65 -2.86
CA LYS A 24 -2.72 -4.91 -3.90
C LYS A 24 -2.54 -6.29 -4.50
N PHE A 25 -3.68 -6.93 -4.77
CA PHE A 25 -3.76 -8.13 -5.57
C PHE A 25 -3.63 -7.77 -7.06
N ASP A 26 -2.97 -8.63 -7.83
CA ASP A 26 -2.81 -8.42 -9.27
C ASP A 26 -4.11 -8.70 -10.06
N GLN A 27 -5.04 -9.45 -9.47
CA GLN A 27 -6.32 -9.80 -10.08
C GLN A 27 -7.45 -9.62 -9.07
N ASP A 28 -8.63 -9.23 -9.58
CA ASP A 28 -9.85 -9.11 -8.77
C ASP A 28 -10.39 -10.49 -8.33
N GLU A 29 -10.13 -11.54 -9.13
CA GLU A 29 -10.51 -12.92 -8.84
C GLU A 29 -9.46 -13.90 -9.35
N TYR A 30 -9.15 -14.92 -8.53
CA TYR A 30 -8.30 -16.05 -8.90
C TYR A 30 -9.11 -17.34 -8.91
N THR A 31 -9.31 -17.91 -10.09
CA THR A 31 -10.08 -19.15 -10.28
C THR A 31 -9.17 -20.28 -10.75
N VAL A 32 -9.19 -21.40 -10.03
CA VAL A 32 -8.40 -22.61 -10.32
C VAL A 32 -9.31 -23.84 -10.26
N SER A 33 -9.17 -24.74 -11.24
CA SER A 33 -9.89 -26.01 -11.28
C SER A 33 -8.97 -27.16 -10.87
N ILE A 34 -9.41 -27.98 -9.90
CA ILE A 34 -8.66 -29.12 -9.38
C ILE A 34 -9.37 -30.42 -9.79
N PRO A 35 -8.66 -31.40 -10.39
CA PRO A 35 -9.22 -32.73 -10.67
C PRO A 35 -9.68 -33.47 -9.41
N GLU A 36 -10.75 -34.27 -9.53
CA GLU A 36 -11.28 -35.04 -8.39
C GLU A 36 -10.29 -36.06 -7.80
N ASN A 37 -9.34 -36.53 -8.63
CA ASN A 37 -8.34 -37.53 -8.26
C ASN A 37 -7.00 -36.90 -7.85
N SER A 38 -7.01 -35.61 -7.50
CA SER A 38 -5.81 -34.91 -7.03
C SER A 38 -5.26 -35.50 -5.73
N PRO A 39 -3.92 -35.67 -5.61
CA PRO A 39 -3.31 -36.20 -4.40
C PRO A 39 -3.47 -35.24 -3.22
N GLN A 40 -3.37 -35.80 -2.02
CA GLN A 40 -3.34 -35.02 -0.79
C GLN A 40 -2.15 -34.06 -0.79
N ASP A 41 -2.35 -32.88 -0.22
CA ASP A 41 -1.34 -31.80 -0.10
C ASP A 41 -0.84 -31.26 -1.44
N GLN A 42 -1.63 -31.44 -2.53
CA GLN A 42 -1.35 -30.77 -3.79
C GLN A 42 -1.40 -29.25 -3.61
N PHE A 43 -0.31 -28.60 -3.99
CA PHE A 43 -0.26 -27.15 -4.13
C PHE A 43 -1.22 -26.67 -5.23
N VAL A 44 -2.07 -25.70 -4.90
CA VAL A 44 -3.16 -25.23 -5.77
C VAL A 44 -2.82 -23.89 -6.42
N LEU A 45 -2.44 -22.91 -5.60
CA LEU A 45 -2.21 -21.54 -6.03
C LEU A 45 -1.31 -20.82 -5.03
N GLN A 46 -0.44 -19.97 -5.55
CA GLN A 46 0.23 -18.92 -4.78
C GLN A 46 -0.14 -17.58 -5.39
N ILE A 47 -0.47 -16.63 -4.52
CA ILE A 47 -0.78 -15.27 -4.90
C ILE A 47 0.35 -14.38 -4.36
N THR A 48 0.85 -13.50 -5.21
CA THR A 48 1.75 -12.43 -4.81
C THR A 48 0.93 -11.17 -4.69
N VAL A 49 1.14 -10.42 -3.61
CA VAL A 49 0.57 -9.08 -3.43
C VAL A 49 1.71 -8.10 -3.36
N THR A 50 1.58 -6.97 -4.05
CA THR A 50 2.60 -5.93 -4.08
C THR A 50 2.06 -4.71 -3.34
N ASP A 51 2.77 -4.31 -2.28
CA ASP A 51 2.62 -3.02 -1.64
C ASP A 51 3.50 -2.02 -2.42
N LEU A 52 2.94 -0.87 -2.78
CA LEU A 52 3.66 0.16 -3.55
C LEU A 52 4.37 1.16 -2.64
N ASP A 53 4.20 1.05 -1.32
CA ASP A 53 4.98 1.80 -0.36
C ASP A 53 6.41 1.24 -0.30
N LEU A 54 7.38 2.16 -0.41
CA LEU A 54 8.82 1.90 -0.39
C LEU A 54 9.38 1.93 1.04
#